data_AF-A0A8X7CBR1-F1
#
_entry.id   AF-A0A8X7CBR1-F1
#
_cell.length_a   1.000
_cell.length_b   1.000
_cell.length_c   1.000
_cell.angle_alpha   90.00
_cell.angle_beta   90.00
_cell.angle_gamma   90.00
#
_symmetry.space_group_name_H-M   'P 1'
#
loop_
_entity.id
_entity.type
_entity.pdbx_description
1 polymer ?
#
loop_
_entity_poly.entity_id
_entity_poly.type
_entity_poly.pdbx_seq_one_letter_code
_entity_poly.pdbx_strand_id
1 'polypeptide(L)'
;MFNEGTESLLYFMSALGISLGTAVHAYVDQEDAQHVMISNARAHGSMREGRMSRRQHQLDLLEATDTTEGPYYGPGIDDTM
;
A
#
# COMPACT_ATOMS: atom_id res chain seq x y z
N MET A 1 1.50 -13.90 -15.61
CA MET A 1 1.44 -14.00 -14.13
C MET A 1 0.06 -14.53 -13.82
N PHE A 2 -0.07 -15.74 -13.28
CA PHE A 2 -1.38 -16.33 -12.95
C PHE A 2 -2.05 -15.44 -11.89
N ASN A 3 -3.18 -14.83 -12.24
CA ASN A 3 -3.94 -13.90 -11.38
C ASN A 3 -5.14 -14.60 -10.71
N GLU A 4 -5.14 -15.92 -10.67
CA GLU A 4 -6.29 -16.72 -10.26
C GLU A 4 -6.35 -16.95 -8.74
N GLY A 5 -5.44 -16.35 -7.97
CA GLY A 5 -5.40 -16.50 -6.52
C GLY A 5 -5.08 -17.93 -6.06
N THR A 6 -5.22 -18.14 -4.77
CA THR A 6 -5.00 -19.40 -4.05
C THR A 6 -6.16 -20.36 -4.25
N GLU A 7 -7.34 -19.87 -4.66
CA GLU A 7 -8.49 -20.68 -5.08
C GLU A 7 -8.16 -21.63 -6.23
N SER A 8 -7.37 -21.18 -7.21
CA SER A 8 -6.92 -22.03 -8.32
C SER A 8 -6.16 -23.28 -7.85
N LEU A 9 -5.44 -23.20 -6.73
CA LEU A 9 -4.73 -24.34 -6.14
C LEU A 9 -5.70 -25.42 -5.63
N LEU A 10 -6.86 -25.01 -5.10
CA LEU A 10 -7.90 -25.96 -4.66
C LEU A 10 -8.45 -26.76 -5.84
N TYR A 11 -8.64 -26.11 -6.98
CA TYR A 11 -9.06 -26.78 -8.22
C TYR A 11 -8.03 -27.82 -8.66
N PHE A 12 -6.74 -27.49 -8.64
CA PHE A 12 -5.69 -28.46 -8.98
C PHE A 12 -5.63 -29.62 -7.99
N MET A 13 -5.73 -29.35 -6.68
CA MET A 13 -5.73 -30.39 -5.66
C MET A 13 -6.93 -31.34 -5.82
N SER A 14 -8.11 -30.80 -6.11
CA SER A 14 -9.28 -31.61 -6.43
C SER A 14 -9.09 -32.45 -7.69
N ALA A 15 -8.49 -31.88 -8.75
CA ALA A 15 -8.20 -32.62 -9.99
C ALA A 15 -7.18 -33.75 -9.78
N LEU A 16 -6.27 -33.60 -8.82
CA LEU A 16 -5.30 -34.61 -8.40
C LEU A 16 -5.90 -35.64 -7.41
N GLY A 17 -7.16 -35.51 -7.04
CA GLY A 17 -7.84 -36.41 -6.09
C GLY A 17 -7.43 -36.19 -4.63
N ILE A 18 -6.84 -35.04 -4.30
CA ILE A 18 -6.51 -34.67 -2.93
C ILE A 18 -7.77 -34.13 -2.26
N SER A 19 -8.28 -34.84 -1.26
CA SER A 19 -9.42 -34.37 -0.47
C SER A 19 -8.97 -33.32 0.54
N LEU A 20 -9.53 -32.12 0.45
CA LEU A 20 -9.29 -31.03 1.38
C LEU A 20 -10.51 -30.86 2.30
N GLY A 21 -10.25 -30.51 3.56
CA GLY A 21 -11.31 -30.21 4.52
C GLY A 21 -11.90 -28.80 4.33
N THR A 22 -13.06 -28.56 4.90
CA THR A 22 -13.77 -27.26 4.84
C THR A 22 -12.95 -26.09 5.39
N ALA A 23 -12.05 -26.34 6.34
CA ALA A 23 -11.16 -25.34 6.90
C ALA A 23 -10.19 -24.75 5.85
N VAL A 24 -9.82 -25.54 4.84
CA VAL A 24 -8.89 -25.09 3.78
C VAL A 24 -9.57 -24.08 2.86
N HIS A 25 -10.86 -24.28 2.56
CA HIS A 25 -11.65 -23.32 1.78
C HIS A 25 -11.75 -21.96 2.49
N ALA A 26 -12.06 -21.96 3.79
CA ALA A 26 -12.13 -20.72 4.56
C ALA A 26 -10.78 -19.99 4.66
N TYR A 27 -9.67 -20.73 4.74
CA TYR A 27 -8.33 -20.15 4.71
C TYR A 27 -8.02 -19.49 3.36
N VAL A 28 -8.30 -20.17 2.26
CA VAL A 28 -8.07 -19.65 0.91
C VAL A 28 -8.90 -18.40 0.63
N ASP A 29 -10.18 -18.39 1.04
CA ASP A 29 -11.03 -17.21 0.91
C ASP A 29 -10.43 -15.99 1.64
N GLN A 30 -9.88 -16.21 2.83
CA GLN A 30 -9.25 -15.15 3.61
C GLN A 30 -7.94 -14.66 2.96
N GLU A 31 -7.08 -15.56 2.52
CA GLU A 31 -5.81 -15.21 1.85
C GLU A 31 -6.05 -14.44 0.56
N ASP A 32 -6.98 -14.90 -0.29
CA ASP A 32 -7.26 -14.24 -1.56
C ASP A 32 -7.88 -12.86 -1.34
N ALA A 33 -8.77 -12.72 -0.36
CA ALA A 33 -9.29 -11.40 0.03
C ALA A 33 -8.17 -10.46 0.48
N GLN A 34 -7.24 -10.93 1.32
CA GLN A 34 -6.09 -10.12 1.76
C GLN A 34 -5.19 -9.74 0.57
N HIS A 35 -4.91 -10.67 -0.33
CA HIS A 35 -4.09 -10.43 -1.50
C HIS A 35 -4.71 -9.37 -2.42
N VAL A 36 -6.01 -9.44 -2.67
CA VAL A 36 -6.77 -8.42 -3.43
C VAL A 36 -6.70 -7.06 -2.73
N MET A 37 -6.88 -6.99 -1.41
CA MET A 37 -6.78 -5.72 -0.67
C MET A 37 -5.39 -5.08 -0.81
N ILE A 38 -4.32 -5.86 -0.67
CA ILE A 38 -2.94 -5.36 -0.83
C ILE A 38 -2.69 -4.90 -2.27
N SER A 39 -3.15 -5.68 -3.25
CA SER A 39 -3.03 -5.32 -4.67
C SER A 39 -3.74 -4.00 -4.97
N ASN A 40 -4.97 -3.83 -4.48
CA ASN A 40 -5.74 -2.60 -4.63
C ASN A 40 -5.05 -1.42 -3.93
N ALA A 41 -4.52 -1.60 -2.72
CA ALA A 41 -3.79 -0.55 -2.02
C ALA A 41 -2.53 -0.10 -2.79
N ARG A 42 -1.79 -1.05 -3.37
CA ARG A 42 -0.63 -0.75 -4.23
C ARG A 42 -1.05 -0.04 -5.51
N ALA A 43 -2.13 -0.50 -6.15
CA ALA A 43 -2.68 0.12 -7.34
C ALA A 43 -3.07 1.58 -7.03
N HIS A 44 -3.84 1.84 -5.98
CA HIS A 44 -4.19 3.19 -5.53
C HIS A 44 -2.97 4.06 -5.21
N GLY A 45 -1.96 3.51 -4.52
CA GLY A 45 -0.71 4.23 -4.26
C GLY A 45 0.07 4.58 -5.53
N SER A 46 -0.03 3.76 -6.58
CA SER A 46 0.59 4.01 -7.89
C SER A 46 -0.16 5.07 -8.71
N MET A 47 -1.47 5.25 -8.45
CA MET A 47 -2.28 6.26 -9.13
C MET A 47 -1.75 7.67 -8.86
N ARG A 48 -2.00 8.58 -9.80
CA ARG A 48 -1.59 9.99 -9.69
C ARG A 48 -2.05 10.62 -8.37
N GLU A 49 -3.27 10.30 -7.95
CA GLU A 49 -3.86 10.80 -6.71
C GLU A 49 -3.12 10.28 -5.46
N GLY A 50 -2.82 8.98 -5.39
CA GLY A 50 -2.00 8.41 -4.32
C GLY A 50 -0.57 8.95 -4.29
N ARG A 51 -0.01 9.35 -5.44
CA ARG A 51 1.27 10.06 -5.51
C ARG A 51 1.16 11.51 -5.02
N MET A 52 0.10 12.24 -5.38
CA MET A 52 -0.11 13.62 -4.91
C MET A 52 -0.37 13.67 -3.41
N SER A 53 -1.20 12.77 -2.87
CA SER A 53 -1.48 12.69 -1.44
C SER A 53 -0.20 12.42 -0.61
N ARG A 54 0.67 11.50 -1.07
CA ARG A 54 1.97 11.27 -0.41
C ARG A 54 2.89 12.49 -0.46
N ARG A 55 2.92 13.21 -1.57
CA ARG A 55 3.70 14.45 -1.68
C ARG A 55 3.16 15.54 -0.75
N GLN A 56 1.84 15.70 -0.68
CA GLN A 56 1.22 16.67 0.22
C GLN A 56 1.56 16.37 1.68
N HIS A 57 1.41 15.12 2.12
CA HIS A 57 1.79 14.72 3.47
C HIS A 57 3.27 15.01 3.79
N GLN A 58 4.19 14.83 2.83
CA GLN A 58 5.59 15.18 3.03
C GLN A 58 5.81 16.69 3.16
N LEU A 59 5.08 17.50 2.39
CA LEU A 59 5.11 18.96 2.52
C LEU A 59 4.55 19.41 3.87
N ASP A 60 3.43 18.84 4.31
CA ASP A 60 2.81 19.20 5.60
C ASP A 60 3.74 18.88 6.78
N LEU A 61 4.46 17.75 6.71
CA LEU A 61 5.49 17.39 7.69
C LEU A 61 6.65 18.40 7.70
N LEU A 62 7.11 18.82 6.53
CA LEU A 62 8.21 19.77 6.40
C LEU A 62 7.82 21.16 6.91
N GLU A 63 6.61 21.62 6.59
CA GLU A 63 6.06 22.88 7.09
C GLU A 63 5.94 22.83 8.62
N ALA A 64 5.45 21.72 9.18
CA ALA A 64 5.38 21.55 10.63
C ALA A 64 6.77 21.62 11.28
N THR A 65 7.80 21.01 10.68
CA THR A 65 9.18 21.09 11.20
C THR A 65 9.76 22.50 11.11
N ASP A 66 9.57 23.20 9.98
CA ASP A 66 10.02 24.59 9.81
C ASP A 66 9.35 25.53 10.83
N THR A 67 8.07 25.30 11.12
CA THR A 67 7.32 26.08 12.13
C THR A 67 7.85 25.82 13.54
N THR A 68 8.36 24.63 13.82
CA THR A 68 8.83 24.22 15.15
C THR A 68 10.28 24.64 15.40
N GLU A 69 11.13 24.60 14.37
CA GLU A 69 12.55 24.94 14.45
C GLU A 69 12.80 26.45 14.27
N GLY A 70 11.81 27.20 13.76
CA GLY A 70 11.93 28.63 13.49
C GLY A 70 12.84 28.90 12.29
N PRO A 71 12.93 30.16 11.80
CA PRO A 71 13.78 30.48 10.67
C PRO A 71 15.24 30.14 10.99
N TYR A 72 15.80 29.17 10.26
CA TYR A 72 17.21 28.78 10.33
C TYR A 72 18.19 29.91 9.98
N TYR A 73 17.69 30.96 9.32
CA TYR A 73 18.47 32.14 9.02
C TYR A 73 18.48 33.09 10.22
N GLY A 74 19.65 33.20 10.86
CA GLY A 74 19.89 34.19 11.91
C GLY A 74 19.72 35.62 11.37
N PRO A 75 19.49 36.62 12.26
CA PRO A 75 19.30 38.00 11.85
C PRO A 75 20.51 38.49 11.03
N GLY A 76 20.29 38.84 9.76
CA GLY A 76 21.34 39.37 8.87
C GLY A 76 21.58 38.61 7.56
N ILE A 77 20.90 37.48 7.33
CA ILE A 77 20.87 36.86 5.99
C ILE A 77 19.56 37.29 5.32
N ASP A 78 19.59 38.53 4.85
CA ASP A 78 18.55 39.11 4.00
C ASP A 78 18.98 38.90 2.54
N ASP A 79 18.27 38.03 1.83
CA ASP A 79 18.44 37.79 0.38
C ASP A 79 17.50 38.71 -0.45
N THR A 80 17.06 39.85 0.09
CA THR A 80 16.48 40.92 -0.74
C THR A 80 17.60 41.71 -1.43
N MET A 81 17.82 41.40 -2.71
CA MET A 81 18.27 42.41 -3.68
C MET A 81 17.09 43.21 -4.21
#